data_AF-A0AB35X3R0-F1
#
_entry.id   AF-A0AB35X3R0-F1
#
_cell.length_a   1.000
_cell.length_b   1.000
_cell.length_c   1.000
_cell.angle_alpha   90.00
_cell.angle_beta   90.00
_cell.angle_gamma   90.00
#
_symmetry.space_group_name_H-M   'P 1'
#
loop_
_entity.id
_entity.type
_entity.pdbx_description
1 polymer ?
#
loop_
_entity_poly.entity_id
_entity_poly.type
_entity_poly.pdbx_seq_one_letter_code
_entity_poly.pdbx_strand_id
1 'polypeptide(L)'
;MEYFSFKKKLSVSFIAMLLTASSVQAARKPPPWVQFTGKGYQFCDALLKELKRFDYSQITGSKSICAAELVIPHFTQLKEPPWQKLNPEKHRALLRKMFAGEFYQSEERRRLQAQEDEIKIEQKVEQFISDGGYLRIWKMPFPAWLAEDAHHYNMPVTPLVFIQQVIPRGDKNIKFITDLCNGIPLTPLDLLTGDLVLVNESLDGPDPRTIVYMTPDIYNNHILTMFSETLRKMIKMKNKIYLYKGRANFTSDRGVSFISSGKREWLNENYCQIN
;
A
#
# COMPACT_ATOMS: atom_id res chain seq x y z
N MET A 1 -83.63 0.08 -1.88
CA MET A 1 -82.51 0.76 -1.19
C MET A 1 -81.80 -0.29 -0.34
N GLU A 2 -81.11 -1.23 -0.99
CA GLU A 2 -79.65 -1.13 -1.28
C GLU A 2 -78.86 -0.91 0.02
N TYR A 3 -78.85 -1.94 0.86
CA TYR A 3 -77.73 -2.88 0.99
C TYR A 3 -76.39 -2.20 1.30
N PHE A 4 -76.16 -2.07 2.61
CA PHE A 4 -74.85 -1.93 3.24
C PHE A 4 -73.87 -3.00 2.72
N SER A 5 -73.23 -2.72 1.59
CA SER A 5 -72.20 -3.56 0.99
C SER A 5 -71.06 -2.68 0.53
N PHE A 6 -70.24 -2.16 1.46
CA PHE A 6 -68.94 -1.62 1.04
C PHE A 6 -67.82 -1.64 2.10
N LYS A 7 -67.96 -2.35 3.23
CA LYS A 7 -66.91 -2.34 4.28
C LYS A 7 -66.43 -3.71 4.79
N LYS A 8 -66.61 -4.79 4.01
CA LYS A 8 -66.16 -6.14 4.44
C LYS A 8 -65.48 -7.00 3.35
N LYS A 9 -64.88 -6.38 2.33
CA LYS A 9 -64.14 -7.09 1.26
C LYS A 9 -62.80 -6.43 0.87
N LEU A 10 -62.07 -5.85 1.81
CA LEU A 10 -60.75 -5.26 1.52
C LEU A 10 -59.61 -5.68 2.47
N SER A 11 -59.84 -6.60 3.42
CA SER A 11 -58.80 -6.95 4.42
C SER A 11 -58.25 -8.38 4.33
N VAL A 12 -58.35 -9.07 3.18
CA VAL A 12 -57.78 -10.42 3.03
C VAL A 12 -56.85 -10.59 1.84
N SER A 13 -56.81 -9.65 0.88
CA SER A 13 -55.93 -9.77 -0.30
C SER A 13 -54.61 -8.99 -0.23
N PHE A 14 -54.33 -8.26 0.86
CA PHE A 14 -53.06 -7.54 1.01
C PHE A 14 -52.00 -8.25 1.87
N ILE A 15 -52.38 -9.30 2.61
CA ILE A 15 -51.44 -10.03 3.49
C ILE A 15 -50.78 -11.21 2.76
N ALA A 16 -51.37 -11.70 1.67
CA ALA A 16 -50.76 -12.76 0.85
C ALA A 16 -49.75 -12.24 -0.20
N MET A 17 -49.71 -10.93 -0.46
CA MET A 17 -48.72 -10.29 -1.37
C MET A 17 -47.54 -9.65 -0.62
N LEU A 18 -47.40 -9.96 0.68
CA LEU A 18 -46.25 -9.57 1.52
C LEU A 18 -45.46 -10.78 2.04
N LEU A 19 -45.83 -12.01 1.64
CA LEU A 19 -45.16 -13.25 2.06
C LEU A 19 -44.44 -13.99 0.92
N THR A 20 -44.33 -13.39 -0.27
CA THR A 20 -43.41 -13.84 -1.34
C THR A 20 -42.27 -12.86 -1.60
N ALA A 21 -42.04 -11.91 -0.69
CA ALA A 21 -40.69 -11.41 -0.42
C ALA A 21 -39.95 -12.43 0.46
N SER A 22 -39.98 -13.70 0.04
CA SER A 22 -38.98 -14.68 0.43
C SER A 22 -37.64 -14.05 0.08
N SER A 23 -37.00 -13.49 1.09
CA SER A 23 -35.58 -13.65 1.45
C SER A 23 -34.68 -14.32 0.41
N VAL A 24 -34.70 -13.88 -0.83
CA VAL A 24 -33.52 -13.86 -1.67
C VAL A 24 -32.75 -12.68 -1.09
N GLN A 25 -31.95 -12.96 -0.06
CA GLN A 25 -30.69 -12.24 0.11
C GLN A 25 -29.95 -12.44 -1.22
N ALA A 26 -30.31 -11.64 -2.22
CA ALA A 26 -29.50 -11.48 -3.40
C ALA A 26 -28.23 -10.89 -2.83
N ALA A 27 -27.24 -11.76 -2.59
CA ALA A 27 -25.90 -11.38 -2.19
C ALA A 27 -25.54 -10.21 -3.10
N ARG A 28 -25.53 -9.00 -2.53
CA ARG A 28 -25.38 -7.78 -3.32
C ARG A 28 -24.05 -7.93 -4.03
N LYS A 29 -24.10 -8.15 -5.35
CA LYS A 29 -22.88 -8.26 -6.15
C LYS A 29 -22.05 -7.03 -5.83
N PRO A 30 -20.78 -7.19 -5.44
CA PRO A 30 -20.01 -6.06 -4.99
C PRO A 30 -19.84 -5.06 -6.16
N PRO A 31 -19.79 -3.75 -5.90
CA PRO A 31 -19.90 -2.70 -6.92
C PRO A 31 -18.80 -2.84 -7.98
N PRO A 32 -19.09 -2.64 -9.28
CA PRO A 32 -18.10 -2.84 -10.34
C PRO A 32 -16.88 -1.93 -10.15
N TRP A 33 -15.71 -2.38 -10.63
CA TRP A 33 -14.51 -1.55 -10.60
C TRP A 33 -14.70 -0.29 -11.46
N VAL A 34 -14.53 0.87 -10.83
CA VAL A 34 -14.60 2.18 -11.48
C VAL A 34 -13.33 2.95 -11.18
N GLN A 35 -12.79 3.55 -12.24
CA GLN A 35 -11.68 4.46 -12.12
C GLN A 35 -12.16 5.82 -11.61
N PHE A 36 -11.67 6.19 -10.43
CA PHE A 36 -11.98 7.45 -9.77
C PHE A 36 -11.11 8.60 -10.30
N THR A 37 -9.80 8.35 -10.48
CA THR A 37 -8.83 9.32 -11.03
C THR A 37 -7.93 8.70 -12.10
N GLY A 38 -7.31 9.55 -12.93
CA GLY A 38 -6.31 9.15 -13.93
C GLY A 38 -6.86 8.59 -15.25
N LYS A 39 -8.11 8.88 -15.63
CA LYS A 39 -8.69 8.36 -16.89
C LYS A 39 -7.81 8.73 -18.08
N GLY A 40 -7.46 7.75 -18.91
CA GLY A 40 -6.51 7.95 -20.03
C GLY A 40 -5.03 7.81 -19.65
N TYR A 41 -4.71 7.53 -18.37
CA TYR A 41 -3.39 7.05 -18.01
C TYR A 41 -3.29 5.57 -18.31
N GLN A 42 -2.39 5.22 -19.24
CA GLN A 42 -2.16 3.85 -19.69
C GLN A 42 -1.99 2.83 -18.54
N PHE A 43 -1.29 3.22 -17.46
CA PHE A 43 -1.15 2.38 -16.27
C PHE A 43 -2.50 2.09 -15.60
N CYS A 44 -3.31 3.12 -15.38
CA CYS A 44 -4.58 2.99 -14.67
C CYS A 44 -5.63 2.25 -15.52
N ASP A 45 -5.65 2.50 -16.83
CA ASP A 45 -6.51 1.78 -17.77
C ASP A 45 -6.13 0.29 -17.84
N ALA A 46 -4.83 -0.02 -17.88
CA ALA A 46 -4.33 -1.40 -17.89
C ALA A 46 -4.64 -2.13 -16.57
N LEU A 47 -4.47 -1.46 -15.43
CA LEU A 47 -4.80 -2.00 -14.12
C LEU A 47 -6.31 -2.24 -13.99
N LEU A 48 -7.16 -1.29 -14.41
CA LEU A 48 -8.61 -1.46 -14.42
C LEU A 48 -9.04 -2.64 -15.28
N LYS A 49 -8.44 -2.78 -16.47
CA LYS A 49 -8.69 -3.91 -17.35
C LYS A 49 -8.33 -5.23 -16.66
N GLU A 50 -7.18 -5.29 -16.00
CA GLU A 50 -6.73 -6.49 -15.27
C GLU A 50 -7.68 -6.85 -14.13
N LEU A 51 -8.06 -5.87 -13.30
CA LEU A 51 -9.01 -6.06 -12.21
C LEU A 51 -10.36 -6.58 -12.71
N LYS A 52 -10.84 -6.11 -13.87
CA LYS A 52 -12.12 -6.55 -14.45
C LYS A 52 -12.12 -7.97 -15.03
N ARG A 53 -10.96 -8.64 -15.14
CA ARG A 53 -10.88 -10.02 -15.65
C ARG A 53 -11.45 -11.05 -14.69
N PHE A 54 -11.47 -10.73 -13.40
CA PHE A 54 -11.88 -11.65 -12.34
C PHE A 54 -13.29 -11.36 -11.86
N ASP A 55 -14.02 -12.41 -11.50
CA ASP A 55 -15.29 -12.27 -10.79
C ASP A 55 -15.03 -12.17 -9.29
N TYR A 56 -15.56 -11.11 -8.69
CA TYR A 56 -15.47 -10.86 -7.26
C TYR A 56 -16.79 -11.16 -6.54
N SER A 57 -17.78 -11.77 -7.22
CA SER A 57 -19.09 -12.05 -6.63
C SER A 57 -19.05 -13.05 -5.47
N GLN A 58 -18.02 -13.90 -5.42
CA GLN A 58 -17.86 -14.98 -4.46
C GLN A 58 -16.85 -14.70 -3.34
N ILE A 59 -16.20 -13.51 -3.34
CA ILE A 59 -15.26 -13.17 -2.27
C ILE A 59 -16.02 -12.95 -0.96
N THR A 60 -15.41 -13.30 0.16
CA THR A 60 -15.93 -13.00 1.50
C THR A 60 -15.25 -11.78 2.12
N GLY A 61 -14.05 -11.43 1.63
CA GLY A 61 -13.34 -10.22 2.02
C GLY A 61 -13.63 -8.98 1.17
N SER A 62 -12.79 -7.95 1.33
CA SER A 62 -12.90 -6.75 0.52
C SER A 62 -12.25 -6.95 -0.86
N LYS A 63 -12.87 -6.37 -1.90
CA LYS A 63 -12.33 -6.36 -3.26
C LYS A 63 -10.89 -5.86 -3.32
N SER A 64 -10.61 -4.80 -2.57
CA SER A 64 -9.30 -4.15 -2.54
C SER A 64 -8.24 -5.05 -1.91
N ILE A 65 -8.55 -5.78 -0.83
CA ILE A 65 -7.63 -6.75 -0.23
C ILE A 65 -7.31 -7.87 -1.23
N CYS A 66 -8.34 -8.45 -1.85
CA CYS A 66 -8.13 -9.52 -2.84
C CYS A 66 -7.36 -9.04 -4.08
N ALA A 67 -7.61 -7.81 -4.53
CA ALA A 67 -6.83 -7.22 -5.60
C ALA A 67 -5.35 -7.04 -5.21
N ALA A 68 -5.07 -6.54 -4.01
CA ALA A 68 -3.71 -6.30 -3.52
C ALA A 68 -2.91 -7.58 -3.24
N GLU A 69 -3.58 -8.62 -2.74
CA GLU A 69 -2.94 -9.88 -2.37
C GLU A 69 -2.84 -10.88 -3.52
N LEU A 70 -3.80 -10.88 -4.46
CA LEU A 70 -3.86 -11.86 -5.55
C LEU A 70 -3.64 -11.22 -6.92
N VAL A 71 -4.43 -10.22 -7.30
CA VAL A 71 -4.46 -9.76 -8.70
C VAL A 71 -3.23 -8.91 -9.07
N ILE A 72 -2.93 -7.87 -8.29
CA ILE A 72 -1.82 -6.94 -8.53
C ILE A 72 -0.47 -7.67 -8.58
N PRO A 73 -0.14 -8.58 -7.66
CA PRO A 73 1.12 -9.32 -7.72
C PRO A 73 1.26 -10.25 -8.93
N HIS A 74 0.14 -10.70 -9.52
CA HIS A 74 0.12 -11.58 -10.71
C HIS A 74 -0.02 -10.81 -12.02
N PHE A 75 -0.15 -9.47 -11.97
CA PHE A 75 -0.34 -8.68 -13.17
C PHE A 75 0.97 -8.57 -13.97
N THR A 76 1.05 -9.28 -15.10
CA THR A 76 2.31 -9.44 -15.87
C THR A 76 2.92 -8.14 -16.43
N GLN A 77 2.12 -7.09 -16.63
CA GLN A 77 2.63 -5.79 -17.05
C GLN A 77 3.23 -4.98 -15.90
N LEU A 78 3.00 -5.40 -14.66
CA LEU A 78 3.42 -4.76 -13.44
C LEU A 78 4.50 -5.62 -12.77
N LYS A 79 5.77 -5.26 -12.99
CA LYS A 79 6.91 -6.03 -12.51
C LYS A 79 7.37 -5.53 -11.16
N GLU A 80 7.87 -6.39 -10.28
CA GLU A 80 8.66 -5.89 -9.16
C GLU A 80 9.98 -5.26 -9.66
N PRO A 81 10.55 -4.30 -8.93
CA PRO A 81 11.92 -3.86 -9.16
C PRO A 81 12.94 -5.00 -9.17
N PRO A 82 14.10 -4.83 -9.83
CA PRO A 82 15.21 -5.78 -9.77
C PRO A 82 15.88 -5.73 -8.39
N TRP A 83 15.18 -6.29 -7.40
CA TRP A 83 15.60 -6.34 -6.01
C TRP A 83 16.86 -7.19 -5.84
N GLN A 84 17.83 -6.67 -5.08
CA GLN A 84 18.99 -7.42 -4.64
C GLN A 84 18.78 -7.88 -3.21
N LYS A 85 19.02 -9.17 -2.94
CA LYS A 85 18.92 -9.73 -1.58
C LYS A 85 20.13 -9.31 -0.76
N LEU A 86 19.88 -8.81 0.45
CA LEU A 86 20.88 -8.48 1.45
C LEU A 86 20.83 -9.48 2.61
N ASN A 87 21.99 -9.76 3.20
CA ASN A 87 22.07 -10.61 4.38
C ASN A 87 21.64 -9.80 5.62
N PRO A 88 20.56 -10.19 6.31
CA PRO A 88 20.05 -9.44 7.45
C PRO A 88 21.06 -9.39 8.63
N GLU A 89 21.89 -10.41 8.82
CA GLU A 89 22.91 -10.46 9.88
C GLU A 89 23.98 -9.37 9.72
N LYS A 90 24.32 -9.04 8.48
CA LYS A 90 25.28 -7.97 8.18
C LYS A 90 24.68 -6.57 8.37
N HIS A 91 23.36 -6.47 8.50
CA HIS A 91 22.61 -5.22 8.54
C HIS A 91 21.72 -5.09 9.79
N ARG A 92 22.09 -5.74 10.91
CA ARG A 92 21.34 -5.69 12.18
C ARG A 92 21.13 -4.26 12.68
N ALA A 93 22.14 -3.38 12.57
CA ALA A 93 22.01 -1.98 12.97
C ALA A 93 20.88 -1.26 12.20
N LEU A 94 20.75 -1.55 10.90
CA LEU A 94 19.65 -1.01 10.09
C LEU A 94 18.30 -1.61 10.50
N LEU A 95 18.24 -2.93 10.72
CA LEU A 95 17.02 -3.61 11.20
C LEU A 95 16.54 -3.05 12.53
N ARG A 96 17.45 -2.79 13.48
CA ARG A 96 17.11 -2.13 14.76
C ARG A 96 16.43 -0.78 14.53
N LYS A 97 17.01 0.05 13.66
CA LYS A 97 16.43 1.36 13.31
C LYS A 97 15.05 1.20 12.66
N MET A 98 14.85 0.22 11.80
CA MET A 98 13.55 -0.05 11.16
C MET A 98 12.50 -0.51 12.18
N PHE A 99 12.85 -1.42 13.10
CA PHE A 99 11.91 -1.96 14.10
C PHE A 99 11.62 -1.02 15.27
N ALA A 100 12.42 0.03 15.46
CA ALA A 100 12.19 1.06 16.46
C ALA A 100 10.96 1.96 16.17
N GLY A 101 10.33 1.85 15.00
CA GLY A 101 9.09 2.59 14.68
C GLY A 101 9.27 4.06 14.33
N GLU A 102 10.49 4.59 14.41
CA GLU A 102 10.80 6.03 14.25
C GLU A 102 11.97 6.29 13.28
N PHE A 103 12.01 5.55 12.16
CA PHE A 103 13.15 5.55 11.22
C PHE A 103 13.55 6.94 10.67
N TYR A 104 12.63 7.91 10.63
CA TYR A 104 12.87 9.28 10.14
C TYR A 104 12.74 10.38 11.21
N GLN A 105 12.72 10.02 12.50
CA GLN A 105 12.77 11.00 13.58
C GLN A 105 14.19 11.49 13.86
N SER A 106 14.30 12.69 14.44
CA SER A 106 15.58 13.26 14.87
C SER A 106 16.22 12.40 15.98
N GLU A 107 17.56 12.37 16.04
CA GLU A 107 18.29 11.57 17.04
C GLU A 107 17.93 11.97 18.49
N GLU A 108 17.57 13.23 18.71
CA GLU A 108 17.25 13.78 20.02
C GLU A 108 15.95 13.20 20.61
N ARG A 109 14.92 12.93 19.77
CA ARG A 109 13.69 12.27 20.22
C ARG A 109 13.89 10.78 20.53
N ARG A 110 14.77 10.11 19.78
CA ARG A 110 15.06 8.68 20.00
C ARG A 110 15.71 8.39 21.34
N ARG A 111 16.55 9.30 21.86
CA ARG A 111 17.28 9.10 23.13
C ARG A 111 16.35 9.05 24.36
N LEU A 112 15.14 9.62 24.28
CA LEU A 112 14.19 9.67 25.40
C LEU A 112 13.39 8.36 25.61
N GLN A 113 13.47 7.39 24.69
CA GLN A 113 12.72 6.11 24.74
C GLN A 113 13.61 4.88 25.06
N ALA A 114 14.92 5.05 25.24
CA ALA A 114 15.91 4.08 24.78
C ALA A 114 16.45 3.05 25.80
N GLN A 115 15.64 2.33 26.59
CA GLN A 115 16.18 1.15 27.31
C GLN A 115 15.27 -0.09 27.33
N GLU A 116 13.98 0.04 27.64
CA GLU A 116 13.05 -1.09 27.51
C GLU A 116 12.73 -1.45 26.05
N ASP A 117 13.00 -0.53 25.13
CA ASP A 117 12.78 -0.72 23.70
C ASP A 117 13.92 -1.49 23.03
N GLU A 118 15.16 -1.40 23.52
CA GLU A 118 16.31 -2.05 22.85
C GLU A 118 16.22 -3.58 22.90
N ILE A 119 15.87 -4.17 24.04
CA ILE A 119 15.70 -5.63 24.17
C ILE A 119 14.57 -6.13 23.28
N LYS A 120 13.43 -5.42 23.27
CA LYS A 120 12.27 -5.78 22.43
C LYS A 120 12.60 -5.65 20.94
N ILE A 121 13.35 -4.61 20.56
CA ILE A 121 13.83 -4.42 19.20
C ILE A 121 14.76 -5.56 18.81
N GLU A 122 15.71 -5.95 19.67
CA GLU A 122 16.62 -7.05 19.38
C GLU A 122 15.87 -8.38 19.23
N GLN A 123 14.88 -8.65 20.10
CA GLN A 123 14.01 -9.82 19.95
C GLN A 123 13.27 -9.83 18.61
N LYS A 124 12.77 -8.67 18.14
CA LYS A 124 12.16 -8.55 16.80
C LYS A 124 13.17 -8.81 15.68
N VAL A 125 14.40 -8.33 15.82
CA VAL A 125 15.49 -8.59 14.87
C VAL A 125 15.79 -10.08 14.79
N GLU A 126 15.99 -10.73 15.94
CA GLU A 126 16.27 -12.17 16.00
C GLU A 126 15.12 -12.98 15.42
N GLN A 127 13.88 -12.67 15.80
CA GLN A 127 12.71 -13.36 15.29
C GLN A 127 12.59 -13.20 13.76
N PHE A 128 12.80 -11.99 13.25
CA PHE A 128 12.81 -11.75 11.80
C PHE A 128 13.85 -12.61 11.07
N ILE A 129 15.06 -12.72 11.62
CA ILE A 129 16.14 -13.54 11.04
C ILE A 129 15.83 -15.04 11.16
N SER A 130 15.38 -15.50 12.34
CA SER A 130 15.06 -16.91 12.60
C SER A 130 13.91 -17.42 11.74
N ASP A 131 12.94 -16.55 11.45
CA ASP A 131 11.80 -16.84 10.59
C ASP A 131 12.17 -16.86 9.08
N GLY A 132 13.47 -16.76 8.76
CA GLY A 132 13.98 -16.78 7.38
C GLY A 132 13.85 -15.43 6.66
N GLY A 133 13.65 -14.35 7.41
CA GLY A 133 13.53 -13.01 6.88
C GLY A 133 14.82 -12.50 6.25
N TYR A 134 14.69 -11.60 5.28
CA TYR A 134 15.83 -10.94 4.64
C TYR A 134 15.47 -9.53 4.18
N LEU A 135 16.49 -8.71 3.99
CA LEU A 135 16.33 -7.38 3.40
C LEU A 135 16.49 -7.46 1.89
N ARG A 136 15.71 -6.69 1.15
CA ARG A 136 15.95 -6.47 -0.27
C ARG A 136 16.19 -5.00 -0.56
N ILE A 137 17.13 -4.70 -1.45
CA ILE A 137 17.53 -3.35 -1.81
C ILE A 137 17.31 -3.10 -3.31
N TRP A 138 16.90 -1.89 -3.64
CA TRP A 138 16.82 -1.44 -5.02
C TRP A 138 17.25 0.03 -5.13
N LYS A 139 18.03 0.34 -6.16
CA LYS A 139 18.45 1.70 -6.50
C LYS A 139 17.58 2.21 -7.64
N MET A 140 16.73 3.19 -7.33
CA MET A 140 15.93 3.88 -8.33
C MET A 140 16.71 5.08 -8.86
N PRO A 141 16.79 5.29 -10.19
CA PRO A 141 17.29 6.55 -10.74
C PRO A 141 16.55 7.75 -10.12
N PHE A 142 17.28 8.82 -9.84
CA PHE A 142 16.68 10.01 -9.26
C PHE A 142 15.64 10.60 -10.22
N PRO A 143 14.41 10.91 -9.75
CA PRO A 143 13.39 11.45 -10.64
C PRO A 143 13.80 12.83 -11.18
N ALA A 144 13.91 12.98 -12.51
CA ALA A 144 14.41 14.19 -13.14
C ALA A 144 13.61 15.46 -12.78
N TRP A 145 12.30 15.33 -12.60
CA TRP A 145 11.42 16.46 -12.22
C TRP A 145 11.64 16.91 -10.76
N LEU A 146 12.31 16.12 -9.92
CA LEU A 146 12.66 16.47 -8.53
C LEU A 146 14.07 17.09 -8.44
N ALA A 147 14.83 17.12 -9.55
CA ALA A 147 16.21 17.58 -9.54
C ALA A 147 16.33 19.08 -9.20
N GLU A 148 15.41 19.91 -9.72
CA GLU A 148 15.37 21.34 -9.44
C GLU A 148 15.21 21.61 -7.93
N ASP A 149 14.25 20.94 -7.28
CA ASP A 149 14.03 21.03 -5.83
C ASP A 149 15.24 20.51 -5.05
N ALA A 150 15.85 19.41 -5.48
CA ALA A 150 17.05 18.88 -4.85
C ALA A 150 18.20 19.91 -4.87
N HIS A 151 18.45 20.54 -6.02
CA HIS A 151 19.46 21.58 -6.15
C HIS A 151 19.14 22.82 -5.31
N HIS A 152 17.88 23.24 -5.24
CA HIS A 152 17.44 24.34 -4.40
C HIS A 152 17.81 24.12 -2.91
N TYR A 153 17.75 22.88 -2.43
CA TYR A 153 18.12 22.51 -1.07
C TYR A 153 19.56 21.98 -0.92
N ASN A 154 20.43 22.14 -1.92
CA ASN A 154 21.80 21.62 -1.93
C ASN A 154 21.90 20.09 -1.67
N MET A 155 20.92 19.34 -2.17
CA MET A 155 20.83 17.89 -2.02
C MET A 155 21.36 17.16 -3.27
N PRO A 156 21.97 15.96 -3.11
CA PRO A 156 22.46 15.19 -4.23
C PRO A 156 21.32 14.57 -5.06
N VAL A 157 21.47 14.60 -6.38
CA VAL A 157 20.59 13.93 -7.35
C VAL A 157 21.04 12.50 -7.67
N THR A 158 21.74 11.85 -6.73
CA THR A 158 22.14 10.43 -6.84
C THR A 158 20.93 9.51 -6.73
N PRO A 159 21.00 8.25 -7.19
CA PRO A 159 19.90 7.30 -7.05
C PRO A 159 19.28 7.25 -5.65
N LEU A 160 17.97 7.05 -5.58
CA LEU A 160 17.26 6.79 -4.33
C LEU A 160 17.43 5.32 -3.96
N VAL A 161 17.85 5.04 -2.72
CA VAL A 161 18.11 3.67 -2.25
C VAL A 161 16.94 3.21 -1.39
N PHE A 162 16.18 2.25 -1.91
CA PHE A 162 15.05 1.66 -1.22
C PHE A 162 15.45 0.34 -0.58
N ILE A 163 15.03 0.12 0.67
CA ILE A 163 15.11 -1.16 1.36
C ILE A 163 13.71 -1.62 1.78
N GLN A 164 13.47 -2.92 1.70
CA GLN A 164 12.25 -3.54 2.18
C GLN A 164 12.56 -4.84 2.93
N GLN A 165 11.84 -5.08 4.02
CA GLN A 165 11.85 -6.36 4.73
C GLN A 165 11.03 -7.40 3.96
N VAL A 166 11.50 -8.63 3.91
CA VAL A 166 10.78 -9.77 3.34
C VAL A 166 10.84 -10.93 4.32
N ILE A 167 9.71 -11.60 4.52
CA ILE A 167 9.63 -12.86 5.27
C ILE A 167 8.85 -13.90 4.46
N PRO A 168 9.12 -15.20 4.64
CA PRO A 168 8.26 -16.26 4.13
C PRO A 168 6.82 -16.10 4.65
N ARG A 169 5.84 -16.28 3.75
CA ARG A 169 4.43 -16.33 4.11
C ARG A 169 4.10 -17.74 4.58
N GLY A 170 3.72 -17.90 5.85
CA GLY A 170 3.30 -19.20 6.38
C GLY A 170 1.96 -19.68 5.81
N ASP A 171 1.78 -21.01 5.78
CA ASP A 171 0.60 -21.69 5.23
C ASP A 171 -0.74 -21.16 5.77
N LYS A 172 -0.77 -20.81 7.07
CA LYS A 172 -1.97 -20.25 7.71
C LYS A 172 -2.40 -18.94 7.04
N ASN A 173 -1.45 -18.07 6.71
CA ASN A 173 -1.73 -16.79 6.04
C ASN A 173 -2.13 -17.01 4.57
N ILE A 174 -1.49 -17.96 3.88
CA ILE A 174 -1.87 -18.34 2.51
C ILE A 174 -3.32 -18.82 2.49
N LYS A 175 -3.65 -19.79 3.35
CA LYS A 175 -5.00 -20.33 3.46
C LYS A 175 -6.02 -19.25 3.79
N PHE A 176 -5.73 -18.38 4.76
CA PHE A 176 -6.61 -17.28 5.14
C PHE A 176 -6.96 -16.37 3.95
N ILE A 177 -5.98 -15.97 3.14
CA ILE A 177 -6.23 -15.13 1.96
C ILE A 177 -6.99 -15.90 0.88
N THR A 178 -6.65 -17.17 0.64
CA THR A 178 -7.37 -18.02 -0.32
C THR A 178 -8.83 -18.16 0.05
N ASP A 179 -9.15 -18.39 1.32
CA ASP A 179 -10.53 -18.52 1.82
C ASP A 179 -11.28 -17.17 1.71
N LEU A 180 -10.59 -16.06 2.01
CA LEU A 180 -11.14 -14.70 1.96
C LEU A 180 -11.45 -14.24 0.52
N CYS A 181 -10.63 -14.68 -0.43
CA CYS A 181 -10.69 -14.29 -1.84
C CYS A 181 -11.17 -15.43 -2.75
N ASN A 182 -11.96 -16.35 -2.19
CA ASN A 182 -12.55 -17.45 -2.92
C ASN A 182 -13.27 -16.93 -4.20
N GLY A 183 -13.09 -17.65 -5.31
CA GLY A 183 -13.57 -17.25 -6.64
C GLY A 183 -12.55 -16.54 -7.53
N ILE A 184 -11.42 -16.07 -6.99
CA ILE A 184 -10.27 -15.63 -7.81
C ILE A 184 -9.32 -16.81 -7.98
N PRO A 185 -9.06 -17.31 -9.20
CA PRO A 185 -8.21 -18.48 -9.46
C PRO A 185 -6.71 -18.11 -9.43
N LEU A 186 -6.27 -17.43 -8.37
CA LEU A 186 -4.89 -17.03 -8.12
C LEU A 186 -4.53 -17.38 -6.68
N THR A 187 -3.29 -17.77 -6.45
CA THR A 187 -2.77 -18.08 -5.12
C THR A 187 -1.99 -16.89 -4.56
N PRO A 188 -2.00 -16.63 -3.25
CA PRO A 188 -1.11 -15.63 -2.66
C PRO A 188 0.35 -15.95 -2.95
N LEU A 189 1.20 -14.93 -3.08
CA LEU A 189 2.65 -15.15 -3.16
C LEU A 189 3.19 -15.70 -1.81
N ASP A 190 4.21 -16.55 -1.89
CA ASP A 190 4.87 -17.18 -0.73
C ASP A 190 5.69 -16.21 0.13
N LEU A 191 5.64 -14.91 -0.17
CA LEU A 191 6.39 -13.88 0.53
C LEU A 191 5.44 -12.82 1.10
N LEU A 192 5.80 -12.33 2.28
CA LEU A 192 5.25 -11.13 2.88
C LEU A 192 6.32 -10.05 2.88
N THR A 193 5.92 -8.84 2.49
CA THR A 193 6.81 -7.70 2.43
C THR A 193 6.42 -6.69 3.50
N GLY A 194 7.39 -6.25 4.31
CA GLY A 194 7.21 -5.22 5.31
C GLY A 194 7.33 -3.81 4.73
N ASP A 195 7.61 -2.86 5.63
CA ASP A 195 7.71 -1.45 5.30
C ASP A 195 8.86 -1.17 4.33
N LEU A 196 8.59 -0.25 3.40
CA LEU A 196 9.56 0.28 2.45
C LEU A 196 10.21 1.52 3.06
N VAL A 197 11.54 1.56 3.06
CA VAL A 197 12.30 2.70 3.60
C VAL A 197 13.32 3.23 2.59
N LEU A 198 13.57 4.54 2.64
CA LEU A 198 14.65 5.24 1.95
C LEU A 198 15.86 5.32 2.87
N VAL A 199 16.98 4.77 2.44
CA VAL A 199 18.21 4.72 3.22
C VAL A 199 19.33 5.50 2.53
N ASN A 200 20.34 5.90 3.30
CA ASN A 200 21.56 6.44 2.71
C ASN A 200 22.38 5.33 2.01
N GLU A 201 23.39 5.71 1.22
CA GLU A 201 24.20 4.74 0.46
C GLU A 201 25.01 3.79 1.34
N SER A 202 25.38 4.23 2.55
CA SER A 202 26.07 3.43 3.56
C SER A 202 25.18 2.39 4.24
N LEU A 203 23.86 2.44 4.02
CA LEU A 203 22.85 1.56 4.62
C LEU A 203 22.84 1.59 6.16
N ASP A 204 23.29 2.68 6.76
CA ASP A 204 23.37 2.82 8.21
C ASP A 204 22.23 3.69 8.79
N GLY A 205 21.44 4.34 7.95
CA GLY A 205 20.40 5.26 8.40
C GLY A 205 19.47 5.75 7.29
N PRO A 206 18.51 6.63 7.63
CA PRO A 206 17.60 7.21 6.66
C PRO A 206 18.35 8.04 5.61
N ASP A 207 17.80 8.08 4.41
CA ASP A 207 18.29 8.97 3.37
C ASP A 207 18.17 10.43 3.87
N PRO A 208 19.25 11.24 3.90
CA PRO A 208 19.23 12.60 4.44
C PRO A 208 18.24 13.51 3.69
N ARG A 209 17.91 13.20 2.43
CA ARG A 209 16.95 13.95 1.64
C ARG A 209 15.52 13.86 2.17
N THR A 210 15.24 12.89 3.04
CA THR A 210 13.94 12.72 3.70
C THR A 210 13.78 13.57 4.96
N ILE A 211 14.82 14.25 5.43
CA ILE A 211 14.85 14.99 6.71
C ILE A 211 15.35 16.43 6.52
N VAL A 212 15.01 17.08 5.40
CA VAL A 212 15.28 18.51 5.18
C VAL A 212 14.10 19.32 5.68
N TYR A 213 14.35 20.18 6.67
CA TYR A 213 13.35 21.01 7.31
C TYR A 213 13.43 22.45 6.82
N MET A 214 12.29 23.12 6.76
CA MET A 214 12.21 24.57 6.63
C MET A 214 12.73 25.22 7.93
N THR A 215 13.08 26.51 7.87
CA THR A 215 13.33 27.31 9.07
C THR A 215 12.17 27.12 10.04
N PRO A 216 12.43 26.89 11.35
CA PRO A 216 11.36 26.61 12.31
C PRO A 216 10.30 27.71 12.28
N ASP A 217 9.03 27.33 12.43
CA ASP A 217 7.97 28.31 12.62
C ASP A 217 8.11 29.02 13.99
N ILE A 218 7.21 29.98 14.26
CA ILE A 218 7.19 30.72 15.53
C ILE A 218 6.96 29.83 16.77
N TYR A 219 6.60 28.55 16.59
CA TYR A 219 6.39 27.56 17.64
C TYR A 219 7.51 26.50 17.69
N ASN A 220 8.62 26.73 16.97
CA ASN A 220 9.75 25.81 16.85
C ASN A 220 9.37 24.43 16.30
N ASN A 221 8.31 24.35 15.49
CA ASN A 221 7.96 23.12 14.79
C ASN A 221 8.88 22.95 13.57
N HIS A 222 9.52 21.79 13.49
CA HIS A 222 10.26 21.39 12.30
C HIS A 222 9.29 20.94 11.21
N ILE A 223 9.00 21.84 10.28
CA ILE A 223 8.19 21.56 9.08
C ILE A 223 9.11 21.01 8.00
N LEU A 224 8.76 19.87 7.40
CA LEU A 224 9.53 19.31 6.29
C LEU A 224 9.38 20.19 5.05
N THR A 225 10.44 20.31 4.27
CA THR A 225 10.35 20.89 2.93
C THR A 225 9.43 20.06 2.04
N MET A 226 8.79 20.68 1.04
CA MET A 226 7.98 19.96 0.05
C MET A 226 8.78 18.84 -0.64
N PHE A 227 10.08 19.06 -0.85
CA PHE A 227 11.03 18.05 -1.35
C PHE A 227 11.08 16.81 -0.45
N SER A 228 11.37 16.98 0.85
CA SER A 228 11.41 15.87 1.80
C SER A 228 10.06 15.23 2.03
N GLU A 229 8.97 16.00 2.06
CA GLU A 229 7.62 15.46 2.14
C GLU A 229 7.29 14.57 0.95
N THR A 230 7.71 14.97 -0.25
CA THR A 230 7.49 14.21 -1.48
C THR A 230 8.21 12.87 -1.41
N LEU A 231 9.48 12.84 -0.99
CA LEU A 231 10.21 11.59 -0.77
C LEU A 231 9.57 10.72 0.32
N ARG A 232 9.13 11.31 1.44
CA ARG A 232 8.44 10.57 2.49
C ARG A 232 7.10 10.00 2.01
N LYS A 233 6.35 10.70 1.15
CA LYS A 233 5.10 10.18 0.59
C LYS A 233 5.32 8.90 -0.24
N MET A 234 6.48 8.74 -0.87
CA MET A 234 6.83 7.49 -1.58
C MET A 234 6.88 6.26 -0.67
N ILE A 235 7.13 6.44 0.63
CA ILE A 235 7.42 5.36 1.60
C ILE A 235 6.43 5.28 2.78
N LYS A 236 5.62 6.31 3.04
CA LYS A 236 4.81 6.48 4.27
C LYS A 236 3.73 5.41 4.51
N MET A 237 3.36 4.60 3.51
CA MET A 237 2.08 3.86 3.51
C MET A 237 2.19 2.37 3.18
N LYS A 238 3.23 1.68 3.71
CA LYS A 238 3.51 0.27 3.39
C LYS A 238 3.65 0.05 1.87
N ASN A 239 4.22 1.04 1.20
CA ASN A 239 4.15 1.10 -0.25
C ASN A 239 4.96 -0.02 -0.87
N LYS A 240 4.29 -0.84 -1.68
CA LYS A 240 4.98 -1.71 -2.64
C LYS A 240 5.37 -0.86 -3.83
N ILE A 241 6.55 -1.15 -4.37
CA ILE A 241 7.01 -0.55 -5.63
C ILE A 241 6.74 -1.53 -6.75
N TYR A 242 6.17 -1.04 -7.83
CA TYR A 242 6.07 -1.78 -9.07
C TYR A 242 6.52 -0.96 -10.28
N LEU A 243 7.07 -1.65 -11.27
CA LEU A 243 7.51 -1.09 -12.54
C LEU A 243 6.46 -1.36 -13.61
N TYR A 244 5.89 -0.29 -14.17
CA TYR A 244 5.06 -0.35 -15.37
C TYR A 244 5.81 0.33 -16.52
N LYS A 245 6.13 -0.42 -17.58
CA LYS A 245 6.97 0.05 -18.70
C LYS A 245 8.26 0.76 -18.23
N GLY A 246 8.92 0.20 -17.21
CA GLY A 246 10.16 0.72 -16.63
C GLY A 246 10.00 1.91 -15.68
N ARG A 247 8.77 2.42 -15.46
CA ARG A 247 8.51 3.53 -14.53
C ARG A 247 8.03 3.01 -13.19
N ALA A 248 8.58 3.55 -12.10
CA ALA A 248 8.18 3.18 -10.76
C ALA A 248 6.81 3.77 -10.40
N ASN A 249 5.95 2.93 -9.83
CA ASN A 249 4.66 3.27 -9.27
C ASN A 249 4.61 2.72 -7.84
N PHE A 250 4.25 3.58 -6.90
CA PHE A 250 4.18 3.27 -5.48
C PHE A 250 2.72 3.04 -5.14
N THR A 251 2.38 1.95 -4.44
CA THR A 251 1.02 1.80 -3.89
C THR A 251 0.72 2.94 -2.91
N SER A 252 -0.54 3.16 -2.56
CA SER A 252 -0.95 4.09 -1.50
C SER A 252 -1.87 3.39 -0.51
N ASP A 253 -2.15 4.02 0.62
CA ASP A 253 -3.03 3.54 1.70
C ASP A 253 -4.53 3.43 1.35
N ARG A 254 -4.96 3.90 0.17
CA ARG A 254 -6.37 4.00 -0.20
C ARG A 254 -6.77 2.99 -1.27
N GLY A 255 -7.27 1.83 -0.85
CA GLY A 255 -7.82 0.83 -1.78
C GLY A 255 -6.81 0.42 -2.85
N VAL A 256 -7.25 0.32 -4.11
CA VAL A 256 -6.34 0.08 -5.24
C VAL A 256 -5.89 1.42 -5.81
N SER A 257 -4.81 1.96 -5.25
CA SER A 257 -4.26 3.24 -5.68
C SER A 257 -2.74 3.25 -5.80
N PHE A 258 -2.26 4.07 -6.73
CA PHE A 258 -0.85 4.17 -7.08
C PHE A 258 -0.46 5.60 -7.41
N ILE A 259 0.77 5.96 -7.07
CA ILE A 259 1.41 7.21 -7.44
C ILE A 259 2.60 6.91 -8.35
N SER A 260 2.62 7.49 -9.55
CA SER A 260 3.71 7.30 -10.50
C SER A 260 4.87 8.26 -10.25
N SER A 261 6.10 7.76 -10.40
CA SER A 261 7.34 8.56 -10.39
C SER A 261 7.56 9.42 -11.64
N GLY A 262 6.69 9.31 -12.64
CA GLY A 262 6.97 9.78 -13.99
C GLY A 262 6.68 11.25 -14.32
N LYS A 263 5.99 12.03 -13.46
CA LYS A 263 5.74 13.47 -13.71
C LYS A 263 5.74 14.31 -12.43
N ARG A 264 5.68 15.64 -12.61
CA ARG A 264 5.78 16.70 -11.59
C ARG A 264 4.56 16.76 -10.66
N GLU A 265 3.32 16.65 -11.14
CA GLU A 265 2.12 16.74 -10.28
C GLU A 265 1.79 15.41 -9.58
N TRP A 266 2.48 15.13 -8.48
CA TRP A 266 2.28 13.92 -7.66
C TRP A 266 0.89 13.81 -7.02
N LEU A 267 0.20 14.92 -6.81
CA LEU A 267 -1.01 14.92 -5.99
C LEU A 267 -2.30 14.63 -6.77
N ASN A 268 -2.38 14.96 -8.07
CA ASN A 268 -3.63 14.84 -8.81
C ASN A 268 -3.49 14.14 -10.18
N GLU A 269 -2.40 14.35 -10.93
CA GLU A 269 -2.31 13.81 -12.30
C GLU A 269 -1.65 12.44 -12.37
N ASN A 270 -0.69 12.13 -11.49
CA ASN A 270 0.00 10.83 -11.48
C ASN A 270 -0.66 9.78 -10.58
N TYR A 271 -1.83 10.10 -10.06
CA TYR A 271 -2.54 9.29 -9.08
C TYR A 271 -3.62 8.46 -9.77
N CYS A 272 -3.40 7.15 -9.82
CA CYS A 272 -4.41 6.19 -10.21
C CYS A 272 -5.15 5.73 -8.97
N GLN A 273 -6.48 5.86 -8.96
CA GLN A 273 -7.33 5.27 -7.93
C GLN A 273 -8.50 4.54 -8.58
N ILE A 274 -8.68 3.29 -8.17
CA ILE A 274 -9.76 2.41 -8.62
C ILE A 274 -10.54 1.96 -7.37
N ASN A 275 -11.87 2.13 -7.43
CA ASN A 275 -12.82 1.74 -6.37
C ASN A 275 -13.78 0.64 -6.86
#